data_AF-A0A3M3GHP6-F1
#
_entry.id   AF-A0A3M3GHP6-F1
#
_cell.length_a   1.000
_cell.length_b   1.000
_cell.length_c   1.000
_cell.angle_alpha   90.00
_cell.angle_beta   90.00
_cell.angle_gamma   90.00
#
_symmetry.space_group_name_H-M   'P 1'
#
loop_
_entity.id
_entity.type
_entity.pdbx_description
1 polymer ?
#
loop_
_entity_poly.entity_id
_entity_poly.type
_entity_poly.pdbx_seq_one_letter_code
_entity_poly.pdbx_strand_id
1 'polypeptide(L)'
;MNKIQELKDRRDQLLKEADQLHTQLVPFEAALENEQSIGPAQERELRDKYNELKTRFDARKHEADLLDRKINRRETLINSQSLMAGYIEAMNTWKADEQELNEKRQSLSIRLEQIQQQSVEDMAKARQAETDAATAYAQAVAWGDTEGEKTANADAQKAAKNLATAAEHDRRQGLIISALKQELATIDQYIVEAQEKHRGIERDALWLSQTVLEEKWNEAAKSLFEVGGRLWANYNLLGLDQVSLLKLAVPQEGETVGNWTWHELSDRARNYGAQDLLQLDDTPARQQAEQTSHLA
;
A
#
# COMPACT_ATOMS: atom_id res chain seq x y z
N MET A 1 -5.42 -30.36 18.88
CA MET A 1 -5.55 -30.24 17.42
C MET A 1 -5.51 -28.76 17.09
N ASN A 2 -4.75 -28.33 16.07
CA ASN A 2 -4.59 -26.90 15.76
C ASN A 2 -5.94 -26.32 15.29
N LYS A 3 -6.48 -25.31 15.97
CA LYS A 3 -7.80 -24.72 15.67
C LYS A 3 -7.91 -24.22 14.22
N ILE A 4 -6.79 -23.85 13.61
CA ILE A 4 -6.73 -23.47 12.19
C ILE A 4 -6.96 -24.68 11.28
N GLN A 5 -6.41 -25.85 11.64
CA GLN A 5 -6.60 -27.06 10.84
C GLN A 5 -8.07 -27.51 10.85
N GLU A 6 -8.75 -27.44 12.00
CA GLU A 6 -10.19 -27.73 12.08
C GLU A 6 -11.01 -26.82 11.17
N LEU A 7 -10.66 -25.53 11.09
CA LEU A 7 -11.33 -24.58 10.20
C LEU A 7 -11.07 -24.91 8.73
N LYS A 8 -9.84 -25.28 8.38
CA LYS A 8 -9.47 -25.72 7.02
C LYS A 8 -10.24 -26.96 6.61
N ASP A 9 -10.27 -27.99 7.47
CA ASP A 9 -10.98 -29.24 7.21
C ASP A 9 -12.47 -28.97 6.99
N ARG A 10 -13.08 -28.09 7.81
CA ARG A 10 -14.49 -27.71 7.68
C ARG A 10 -14.77 -26.92 6.39
N ARG A 11 -13.91 -25.98 6.02
CA ARG A 11 -14.02 -25.25 4.74
C ARG A 11 -13.96 -26.22 3.57
N ASP A 12 -12.99 -27.13 3.58
CA ASP A 12 -12.81 -28.10 2.49
C ASP A 12 -14.02 -29.03 2.36
N GLN A 13 -14.66 -29.37 3.48
CA GLN A 13 -15.94 -30.08 3.47
C GLN A 13 -17.05 -29.25 2.81
N LEU A 14 -17.20 -27.97 3.18
CA LEU A 14 -18.22 -27.09 2.59
C LEU A 14 -18.03 -26.89 1.09
N LEU A 15 -16.79 -26.77 0.63
CA LEU A 15 -16.47 -26.69 -0.80
C LEU A 15 -16.85 -27.97 -1.53
N LYS A 16 -16.55 -29.15 -0.98
CA LYS A 16 -16.99 -30.44 -1.54
C LYS A 16 -18.52 -30.54 -1.61
N GLU A 17 -19.22 -30.11 -0.57
CA GLU A 17 -20.69 -30.08 -0.56
C GLU A 17 -21.23 -29.11 -1.62
N ALA A 18 -20.60 -27.94 -1.80
CA ALA A 18 -20.95 -27.00 -2.85
C ALA A 18 -20.73 -27.60 -4.25
N ASP A 19 -19.62 -28.27 -4.50
CA ASP A 19 -19.32 -28.88 -5.79
C ASP A 19 -20.31 -30.02 -6.13
N GLN A 20 -20.73 -30.78 -5.10
CA GLN A 20 -21.81 -31.77 -5.25
C GLN A 20 -23.16 -31.12 -5.60
N LEU A 21 -23.51 -30.01 -4.96
CA LEU A 21 -24.72 -29.25 -5.27
C LEU A 21 -24.65 -28.63 -6.68
N HIS A 22 -23.48 -28.14 -7.09
CA HIS A 22 -23.27 -27.62 -8.44
C HIS A 22 -23.44 -28.70 -9.50
N THR A 23 -22.89 -29.90 -9.25
CA THR A 23 -23.10 -31.05 -10.14
C THR A 23 -24.58 -31.41 -10.28
N GLN A 24 -25.37 -31.26 -9.22
CA GLN A 24 -26.81 -31.46 -9.25
C GLN A 24 -27.58 -30.32 -9.92
N LEU A 25 -27.04 -29.10 -9.97
CA LEU A 25 -27.64 -27.93 -10.61
C LEU A 25 -27.56 -27.99 -12.14
N VAL A 26 -26.42 -28.45 -12.68
CA VAL A 26 -26.14 -28.45 -14.13
C VAL A 26 -27.26 -29.07 -14.99
N PRO A 27 -27.87 -30.22 -14.63
CA PRO A 27 -28.99 -30.77 -15.39
C PRO A 27 -30.25 -29.88 -15.41
N PHE A 28 -30.51 -29.14 -14.33
CA PHE A 28 -31.63 -28.21 -14.27
C PHE A 28 -31.36 -26.93 -15.08
N GLU A 29 -30.11 -26.44 -15.08
CA GLU A 29 -29.69 -25.32 -15.94
C GLU A 29 -29.89 -25.67 -17.42
N ALA A 30 -29.37 -26.84 -17.83
CA ALA A 30 -29.55 -27.34 -19.19
C ALA A 30 -31.02 -27.54 -19.58
N ALA A 31 -31.87 -27.97 -18.63
CA ALA A 31 -33.31 -28.13 -18.87
C ALA A 31 -34.05 -26.79 -18.98
N LEU A 32 -33.62 -25.75 -18.27
CA LEU A 32 -34.19 -24.40 -18.30
C LEU A 32 -33.70 -23.57 -19.50
N GLU A 33 -32.52 -23.87 -20.04
CA GLU A 33 -31.96 -23.24 -21.25
C GLU A 33 -32.52 -23.82 -22.57
N ASN A 34 -33.15 -25.00 -22.52
CA ASN A 34 -33.69 -25.66 -23.70
C ASN A 34 -34.99 -24.98 -24.20
N GLU A 35 -35.02 -24.58 -25.47
CA GLU A 35 -36.16 -23.87 -26.11
C GLU A 35 -37.41 -24.74 -26.35
N GLN A 36 -37.36 -26.04 -26.04
CA GLN A 36 -38.55 -26.90 -26.15
C GLN A 36 -39.62 -26.45 -25.14
N SER A 37 -40.83 -26.19 -25.64
CA SER A 37 -41.96 -25.70 -24.83
C SER A 37 -42.34 -26.70 -23.75
N ILE A 38 -41.81 -26.49 -22.54
CA ILE A 38 -42.23 -27.16 -21.31
C ILE A 38 -43.57 -26.54 -20.88
N GLY A 39 -44.50 -27.36 -20.37
CA GLY A 39 -45.75 -26.83 -19.82
C GLY A 39 -45.50 -25.89 -18.63
N PRO A 40 -46.26 -24.80 -18.45
CA PRO A 40 -45.97 -23.74 -17.46
C PRO A 40 -45.91 -24.25 -16.01
N ALA A 41 -46.60 -25.35 -15.68
CA ALA A 41 -46.51 -25.97 -14.35
C ALA A 41 -45.18 -26.72 -14.14
N GLN A 42 -44.70 -27.44 -15.16
CA GLN A 42 -43.42 -28.18 -15.10
C GLN A 42 -42.22 -27.23 -15.11
N GLU A 43 -42.29 -26.14 -15.87
CA GLU A 43 -41.25 -25.09 -15.83
C GLU A 43 -41.14 -24.48 -14.43
N ARG A 44 -42.29 -24.21 -13.78
CA ARG A 44 -42.32 -23.67 -12.42
C ARG A 44 -41.68 -24.63 -11.41
N GLU A 45 -42.02 -25.91 -11.45
CA GLU A 45 -41.42 -26.92 -10.57
C GLU A 45 -39.90 -27.07 -10.79
N LEU A 46 -39.43 -27.02 -12.05
CA LEU A 46 -38.00 -27.06 -12.37
C LEU A 46 -37.27 -25.82 -11.82
N ARG A 47 -37.86 -24.62 -11.98
CA ARG A 47 -37.32 -23.37 -11.41
C ARG A 47 -37.28 -23.42 -9.89
N ASP A 48 -38.32 -23.94 -9.24
CA ASP A 48 -38.37 -24.03 -7.78
C ASP A 48 -37.26 -24.94 -7.24
N LYS A 49 -37.06 -26.12 -7.86
CA LYS A 49 -35.96 -27.05 -7.50
C LYS A 49 -34.59 -26.46 -7.79
N TYR A 50 -34.43 -25.77 -8.93
CA TYR A 50 -33.20 -25.06 -9.27
C TYR A 50 -32.86 -24.00 -8.22
N ASN A 51 -33.83 -23.15 -7.88
CA ASN A 51 -33.65 -22.06 -6.91
C ASN A 51 -33.30 -22.59 -5.52
N GLU A 52 -33.91 -23.69 -5.08
CA GLU A 52 -33.59 -24.33 -3.80
C GLU A 52 -32.13 -24.83 -3.78
N LEU A 53 -31.71 -25.56 -4.81
CA LEU A 53 -30.34 -26.05 -4.93
C LEU A 53 -29.33 -24.91 -5.05
N LYS A 54 -29.67 -23.86 -5.80
CA LYS A 54 -28.83 -22.69 -6.02
C LYS A 54 -28.63 -21.91 -4.72
N THR A 55 -29.70 -21.70 -3.96
CA THR A 55 -29.65 -21.07 -2.63
C THR A 55 -28.73 -21.85 -1.70
N ARG A 56 -28.84 -23.19 -1.68
CA ARG A 56 -27.95 -24.03 -0.86
C ARG A 56 -26.50 -23.96 -1.33
N PHE A 57 -26.26 -24.02 -2.63
CA PHE A 57 -24.93 -23.90 -3.21
C PHE A 57 -24.27 -22.57 -2.81
N ASP A 58 -24.96 -21.45 -3.02
CA ASP A 58 -24.47 -20.12 -2.69
C ASP A 58 -24.25 -19.97 -1.18
N ALA A 59 -25.12 -20.54 -0.34
CA ALA A 59 -24.92 -20.57 1.10
C ALA A 59 -23.64 -21.32 1.51
N ARG A 60 -23.36 -22.49 0.91
CA ARG A 60 -22.14 -23.27 1.20
C ARG A 60 -20.87 -22.56 0.75
N LYS A 61 -20.89 -21.90 -0.40
CA LYS A 61 -19.77 -21.04 -0.85
C LYS A 61 -19.57 -19.87 0.11
N HIS A 62 -20.65 -19.19 0.50
CA HIS A 62 -20.56 -18.08 1.45
C HIS A 62 -19.99 -18.51 2.82
N GLU A 63 -20.45 -19.65 3.37
CA GLU A 63 -19.91 -20.21 4.61
C GLU A 63 -18.41 -20.55 4.48
N ALA A 64 -18.00 -21.13 3.35
CA ALA A 64 -16.59 -21.42 3.09
C ALA A 64 -15.75 -20.12 3.04
N ASP A 65 -16.23 -19.09 2.37
CA ASP A 65 -15.56 -17.78 2.29
C ASP A 65 -15.39 -17.13 3.66
N LEU A 66 -16.39 -17.25 4.55
CA LEU A 66 -16.29 -16.76 5.93
C LEU A 66 -15.22 -17.52 6.71
N LEU A 67 -15.10 -18.83 6.52
CA LEU A 67 -14.04 -19.62 7.14
C LEU A 67 -12.67 -19.25 6.57
N ASP A 68 -12.54 -19.00 5.26
CA ASP A 68 -11.29 -18.55 4.65
C ASP A 68 -10.81 -17.22 5.23
N ARG A 69 -11.71 -16.23 5.39
CA ARG A 69 -11.37 -14.96 6.04
C ARG A 69 -10.85 -15.17 7.46
N LYS A 70 -11.48 -16.09 8.21
CA LYS A 70 -11.10 -16.44 9.57
C LYS A 70 -9.74 -17.16 9.64
N ILE A 71 -9.50 -18.10 8.73
CA ILE A 71 -8.22 -18.82 8.62
C ILE A 71 -7.12 -17.82 8.29
N ASN A 72 -7.30 -17.01 7.26
CA ASN A 72 -6.33 -16.01 6.82
C ASN A 72 -5.98 -15.06 7.97
N ARG A 73 -6.96 -14.51 8.67
CA ARG A 73 -6.72 -13.63 9.82
C ARG A 73 -5.85 -14.30 10.88
N ARG A 74 -6.14 -15.55 11.24
CA ARG A 74 -5.39 -16.28 12.28
C ARG A 74 -3.97 -16.61 11.85
N GLU A 75 -3.79 -17.01 10.59
CA GLU A 75 -2.45 -17.25 10.04
C GLU A 75 -1.64 -15.95 9.97
N THR A 76 -2.27 -14.84 9.59
CA THR A 76 -1.67 -13.51 9.60
C THR A 76 -1.23 -13.10 11.00
N LEU A 77 -2.03 -13.35 12.03
CA LEU A 77 -1.66 -13.06 13.42
C LEU A 77 -0.46 -13.90 13.88
N ILE A 78 -0.44 -15.21 13.56
CA ILE A 78 0.68 -16.11 13.89
C ILE A 78 1.98 -15.64 13.20
N ASN A 79 1.89 -15.26 11.93
CA ASN A 79 3.05 -14.87 11.12
C ASN A 79 3.35 -13.37 11.18
N SER A 80 2.65 -12.62 12.04
CA SER A 80 2.62 -11.14 12.01
C SER A 80 4.00 -10.51 12.12
N GLN A 81 4.87 -11.03 12.99
CA GLN A 81 6.23 -10.49 13.15
C GLN A 81 7.07 -10.63 11.88
N SER A 82 7.03 -11.82 11.25
CA SER A 82 7.77 -12.06 10.01
C SER A 82 7.20 -11.25 8.85
N LEU A 83 5.87 -11.14 8.76
CA LEU A 83 5.21 -10.32 7.73
C LEU A 83 5.52 -8.84 7.91
N MET A 84 5.44 -8.29 9.13
CA MET A 84 5.80 -6.90 9.42
C MET A 84 7.25 -6.61 9.06
N ALA A 85 8.18 -7.50 9.43
CA ALA A 85 9.58 -7.35 9.07
C ALA A 85 9.78 -7.32 7.54
N GLY A 86 9.12 -8.23 6.82
CA GLY A 86 9.16 -8.24 5.35
C GLY A 86 8.57 -6.99 4.71
N TYR A 87 7.48 -6.45 5.25
CA TYR A 87 6.92 -5.17 4.78
C TYR A 87 7.87 -3.99 5.04
N ILE A 88 8.48 -3.91 6.22
CA ILE A 88 9.46 -2.86 6.56
C ILE A 88 10.67 -2.93 5.62
N GLU A 89 11.20 -4.13 5.38
CA GLU A 89 12.30 -4.36 4.44
C GLU A 89 11.91 -3.93 3.03
N ALA A 90 10.74 -4.36 2.54
CA ALA A 90 10.25 -3.99 1.21
C ALA A 90 10.08 -2.46 1.08
N MET A 91 9.47 -1.79 2.06
CA MET A 91 9.33 -0.33 2.08
C MET A 91 10.68 0.37 2.06
N ASN A 92 11.66 -0.11 2.81
CA ASN A 92 13.02 0.45 2.82
C ASN A 92 13.72 0.29 1.48
N THR A 93 13.59 -0.87 0.83
CA THR A 93 14.14 -1.12 -0.52
C THR A 93 13.52 -0.17 -1.55
N TRP A 94 12.19 -0.07 -1.59
CA TRP A 94 11.51 0.85 -2.51
C TRP A 94 11.87 2.31 -2.28
N LYS A 95 12.05 2.71 -1.01
CA LYS A 95 12.49 4.05 -0.65
C LYS A 95 13.92 4.33 -1.12
N ALA A 96 14.80 3.34 -1.04
CA ALA A 96 16.16 3.43 -1.57
C ALA A 96 16.17 3.54 -3.10
N ASP A 97 15.37 2.72 -3.78
CA ASP A 97 15.23 2.76 -5.24
C ASP A 97 14.66 4.12 -5.71
N GLU A 98 13.64 4.65 -5.02
CA GLU A 98 13.10 5.99 -5.29
C GLU A 98 14.16 7.07 -5.08
N GLN A 99 15.00 6.96 -4.04
CA GLN A 99 16.08 7.90 -3.82
C GLN A 99 17.11 7.86 -4.96
N GLU A 100 17.52 6.67 -5.39
CA GLU A 100 18.46 6.51 -6.51
C GLU A 100 17.91 7.10 -7.82
N LEU A 101 16.63 6.89 -8.11
CA LEU A 101 15.96 7.48 -9.27
C LEU A 101 15.92 9.01 -9.18
N ASN A 102 15.64 9.57 -8.01
CA ASN A 102 15.65 11.01 -7.80
C ASN A 102 17.05 11.62 -7.95
N GLU A 103 18.09 10.94 -7.46
CA GLU A 103 19.49 11.35 -7.65
C GLU A 103 19.89 11.33 -9.14
N LYS A 104 19.51 10.28 -9.87
CA LYS A 104 19.68 10.21 -11.33
C LYS A 104 18.95 11.35 -12.05
N ARG A 105 17.70 11.60 -11.69
CA ARG A 105 16.89 12.71 -12.22
C ARG A 105 17.56 14.06 -11.99
N GLN A 106 18.06 14.32 -10.78
CA GLN A 106 18.74 15.57 -10.45
C GLN A 106 20.04 15.73 -11.23
N SER A 107 20.88 14.70 -11.29
CA SER A 107 22.14 14.75 -12.04
C SER A 107 21.93 15.00 -13.55
N LEU A 108 20.92 14.35 -14.15
CA LEU A 108 20.54 14.58 -15.55
C LEU A 108 19.96 15.98 -15.77
N SER A 109 19.16 16.48 -14.83
CA SER A 109 18.59 17.84 -14.91
C SER A 109 19.70 18.91 -14.89
N ILE A 110 20.66 18.78 -13.96
CA ILE A 110 21.83 19.67 -13.89
C ILE A 110 22.64 19.59 -15.19
N ARG A 111 22.87 18.38 -15.72
CA ARG A 111 23.64 18.21 -16.95
C ARG A 111 22.93 18.82 -18.16
N LEU A 112 21.62 18.68 -18.23
CA LEU A 112 20.79 19.27 -19.29
C LEU A 112 20.84 20.79 -19.25
N GLU A 113 20.74 21.39 -18.06
CA GLU A 113 20.86 22.85 -17.88
C GLU A 113 22.24 23.37 -18.30
N GLN A 114 23.31 22.68 -17.91
CA GLN A 114 24.68 22.99 -18.33
C GLN A 114 24.85 22.94 -19.85
N ILE A 115 24.33 21.91 -20.52
CA ILE A 115 24.43 21.77 -21.98
C ILE A 115 23.64 22.87 -22.68
N GLN A 116 22.44 23.19 -22.19
CA GLN A 116 21.63 24.29 -22.73
C GLN A 116 22.33 25.63 -22.61
N GLN A 117 22.87 25.94 -21.42
CA GLN A 117 23.59 27.18 -21.19
C GLN A 117 24.83 27.28 -22.09
N GLN A 118 25.62 26.20 -22.18
CA GLN A 118 26.81 26.17 -23.04
C GLN A 118 26.47 26.39 -24.52
N SER A 119 25.40 25.77 -25.03
CA SER A 119 24.92 25.95 -26.41
C SER A 119 24.59 27.41 -26.72
N VAL A 120 23.85 28.07 -25.81
CA VAL A 120 23.45 29.47 -25.96
C VAL A 120 24.66 30.39 -25.88
N GLU A 121 25.58 30.17 -24.93
CA GLU A 121 26.78 30.97 -24.75
C GLU A 121 27.73 30.86 -25.96
N ASP A 122 27.95 29.66 -26.48
CA ASP A 122 28.84 29.43 -27.62
C ASP A 122 28.28 30.06 -28.90
N MET A 123 26.98 29.94 -29.13
CA MET A 123 26.30 30.61 -30.24
C MET A 123 26.33 32.14 -30.11
N ALA A 124 26.13 32.68 -28.91
CA ALA A 124 26.21 34.12 -28.66
C ALA A 124 27.62 34.66 -28.92
N LYS A 125 28.66 33.98 -28.42
CA LYS A 125 30.07 34.35 -28.65
C LYS A 125 30.42 34.31 -30.14
N ALA A 126 29.98 33.29 -30.86
CA ALA A 126 30.23 33.17 -32.30
C ALA A 126 29.56 34.29 -33.12
N ARG A 127 28.30 34.64 -32.78
CA ARG A 127 27.57 35.76 -33.42
C ARG A 127 28.19 37.12 -33.09
N GLN A 128 28.65 37.29 -31.85
CA GLN A 128 29.33 38.51 -31.42
C GLN A 128 30.62 38.70 -32.23
N ALA A 129 31.44 37.65 -32.36
CA ALA A 129 32.68 37.72 -33.13
C ALA A 129 32.45 38.09 -34.61
N GLU A 130 31.37 37.61 -35.22
CA GLU A 130 30.98 38.00 -36.58
C GLU A 130 30.57 39.48 -36.66
N THR A 131 29.79 39.94 -35.69
CA THR A 131 29.33 41.34 -35.59
C THR A 131 30.50 42.31 -35.37
N ASP A 132 31.44 41.94 -34.51
CA ASP A 132 32.64 42.73 -34.22
C ASP A 132 33.54 42.84 -35.46
N ALA A 133 33.73 41.74 -36.20
CA ALA A 133 34.51 41.75 -37.44
C ALA A 133 33.84 42.58 -38.55
N ALA A 134 32.52 42.48 -38.70
CA ALA A 134 31.76 43.29 -39.65
C ALA A 134 31.83 44.79 -39.30
N THR A 135 31.79 45.13 -38.01
CA THR A 135 31.92 46.50 -37.53
C THR A 135 33.32 47.06 -37.78
N ALA A 136 34.37 46.26 -37.51
CA ALA A 136 35.75 46.64 -37.79
C ALA A 136 35.98 46.88 -39.29
N TYR A 137 35.39 46.05 -40.15
CA TYR A 137 35.45 46.24 -41.59
C TYR A 137 34.77 47.54 -42.03
N ALA A 138 33.54 47.80 -41.55
CA ALA A 138 32.82 49.05 -41.85
C ALA A 138 33.59 50.30 -41.38
N GLN A 139 34.27 50.21 -40.22
CA GLN A 139 35.13 51.28 -39.72
C GLN A 139 36.34 51.48 -40.63
N ALA A 140 37.09 50.42 -40.97
CA ALA A 140 38.27 50.54 -41.85
C ALA A 140 37.92 51.19 -43.19
N VAL A 141 36.78 50.81 -43.79
CA VAL A 141 36.24 51.42 -45.01
C VAL A 141 35.93 52.91 -44.82
N ALA A 142 35.32 53.29 -43.70
CA ALA A 142 34.98 54.68 -43.42
C ALA A 142 36.21 55.60 -43.27
N TRP A 143 37.34 55.05 -42.79
CA TRP A 143 38.59 55.79 -42.60
C TRP A 143 39.58 55.65 -43.76
N GLY A 144 39.26 54.86 -44.79
CA GLY A 144 40.12 54.63 -45.96
C GLY A 144 41.39 53.82 -45.65
N ASP A 145 41.37 53.00 -44.60
CA ASP A 145 42.48 52.13 -44.21
C ASP A 145 42.42 50.80 -44.96
N THR A 146 43.07 50.74 -46.12
CA THR A 146 43.06 49.57 -47.00
C THR A 146 43.72 48.32 -46.39
N GLU A 147 44.61 48.46 -45.42
CA GLU A 147 45.23 47.32 -44.73
C GLU A 147 44.35 46.83 -43.57
N GLY A 148 43.69 47.76 -42.87
CA GLY A 148 42.63 47.45 -41.92
C GLY A 148 41.46 46.72 -42.57
N GLU A 149 41.05 47.11 -43.78
CA GLU A 149 40.00 46.43 -44.56
C GLU A 149 40.35 44.97 -44.86
N LYS A 150 41.57 44.68 -45.30
CA LYS A 150 42.01 43.30 -45.60
C LYS A 150 42.04 42.45 -44.33
N THR A 151 42.55 43.00 -43.23
CA THR A 151 42.61 42.31 -41.94
C THR A 151 41.20 42.01 -41.42
N ALA A 152 40.32 43.00 -41.40
CA ALA A 152 38.94 42.84 -40.95
C ALA A 152 38.13 41.88 -41.84
N ASN A 153 38.38 41.86 -43.15
CA ASN A 153 37.76 40.89 -44.05
C ASN A 153 38.24 39.45 -43.79
N ALA A 154 39.54 39.26 -43.52
CA ALA A 154 40.07 37.95 -43.13
C ALA A 154 39.48 37.48 -41.78
N ASP A 155 39.35 38.38 -40.81
CA ASP A 155 38.73 38.10 -39.51
C ASP A 155 37.22 37.81 -39.64
N ALA A 156 36.52 38.51 -40.53
CA ALA A 156 35.10 38.24 -40.82
C ALA A 156 34.91 36.85 -41.45
N GLN A 157 35.77 36.45 -42.39
CA GLN A 157 35.74 35.10 -42.96
C GLN A 157 36.02 34.02 -41.89
N LYS A 158 36.96 34.27 -40.98
CA LYS A 158 37.26 33.37 -39.86
C LYS A 158 36.09 33.28 -38.88
N ALA A 159 35.46 34.40 -38.54
CA ALA A 159 34.29 34.46 -37.68
C ALA A 159 33.09 33.72 -38.29
N ALA A 160 32.83 33.90 -39.59
CA ALA A 160 31.77 33.18 -40.31
C ALA A 160 31.99 31.65 -40.30
N LYS A 161 33.24 31.20 -40.49
CA LYS A 161 33.58 29.76 -40.40
C LYS A 161 33.38 29.22 -38.98
N ASN A 162 33.76 29.99 -37.96
CA ASN A 162 33.52 29.62 -36.57
C ASN A 162 32.03 29.58 -36.24
N LEU A 163 31.23 30.52 -36.76
CA LEU A 163 29.78 30.53 -36.60
C LEU A 163 29.12 29.32 -37.25
N ALA A 164 29.53 28.93 -38.46
CA ALA A 164 29.04 27.72 -39.11
C ALA A 164 29.37 26.45 -38.29
N THR A 165 30.55 26.41 -37.69
CA THR A 165 30.97 25.30 -36.80
C THR A 165 30.14 25.28 -35.51
N ALA A 166 29.92 26.45 -34.90
CA ALA A 166 29.08 26.60 -33.71
C ALA A 166 27.61 26.23 -33.99
N ALA A 167 27.06 26.58 -35.16
CA ALA A 167 25.70 26.23 -35.56
C ALA A 167 25.49 24.72 -35.74
N GLU A 168 26.46 24.02 -36.34
CA GLU A 168 26.40 22.55 -36.44
C GLU A 168 26.58 21.88 -35.07
N HIS A 169 27.40 22.47 -34.19
CA HIS A 169 27.51 22.01 -32.80
C HIS A 169 26.21 22.19 -32.02
N ASP A 170 25.57 23.36 -32.11
CA ASP A 170 24.27 23.67 -31.51
C ASP A 170 23.18 22.71 -32.02
N ARG A 171 23.17 22.40 -33.33
CA ARG A 171 22.27 21.39 -33.90
C ARG A 171 22.44 20.01 -33.26
N ARG A 172 23.69 19.56 -33.04
CA ARG A 172 23.99 18.29 -32.38
C ARG A 172 23.62 18.33 -30.89
N GLN A 173 23.90 19.43 -30.21
CA GLN A 173 23.48 19.64 -28.82
C GLN A 173 21.96 19.62 -28.69
N GLY A 174 21.21 20.16 -29.65
CA GLY A 174 19.75 20.10 -29.70
C GLY A 174 19.20 18.67 -29.74
N LEU A 175 19.86 17.75 -30.47
CA LEU A 175 19.51 16.33 -30.46
C LEU A 175 19.80 15.69 -29.11
N ILE A 176 20.95 15.99 -28.51
CA ILE A 176 21.33 15.49 -27.18
C ILE A 176 20.35 16.01 -26.11
N ILE A 177 19.99 17.29 -26.14
CA ILE A 177 19.01 17.89 -25.23
C ILE A 177 17.66 17.19 -25.37
N SER A 178 17.22 16.91 -26.59
CA SER A 178 15.95 16.21 -26.84
C SER A 178 15.98 14.79 -26.28
N ALA A 179 17.07 14.06 -26.49
CA ALA A 179 17.26 12.73 -25.91
C ALA A 179 17.29 12.77 -24.37
N LEU A 180 18.02 13.71 -23.77
CA LEU A 180 18.06 13.89 -22.31
C LEU A 180 16.69 14.24 -21.71
N LYS A 181 15.88 15.05 -22.40
CA LYS A 181 14.49 15.33 -21.98
C LYS A 181 13.63 14.07 -22.01
N GLN A 182 13.81 13.22 -23.00
CA GLN A 182 13.10 11.94 -23.08
C GLN A 182 13.52 11.00 -21.94
N GLU A 183 14.82 10.89 -21.67
CA GLU A 183 15.32 10.09 -20.53
C GLU A 183 14.79 10.61 -19.19
N LEU A 184 14.72 11.94 -18.99
CA LEU A 184 14.09 12.53 -17.81
C LEU A 184 12.61 12.16 -17.70
N ALA A 185 11.86 12.19 -18.79
CA ALA A 185 10.45 11.78 -18.80
C ALA A 185 10.28 10.29 -18.44
N THR A 186 11.17 9.43 -18.93
CA THR A 186 11.19 8.00 -18.58
C THR A 186 11.48 7.80 -17.10
N ILE A 187 12.45 8.52 -16.53
CA ILE A 187 12.77 8.46 -15.10
C ILE A 187 11.61 8.97 -14.25
N ASP A 188 10.96 10.06 -14.66
CA ASP A 188 9.77 10.59 -13.98
C ASP A 188 8.65 9.54 -13.94
N GLN A 189 8.44 8.79 -15.03
CA GLN A 189 7.49 7.68 -15.05
C GLN A 189 7.90 6.57 -14.06
N TYR A 190 9.17 6.16 -14.04
CA TYR A 190 9.64 5.15 -13.10
C TYR A 190 9.52 5.57 -11.64
N ILE A 191 9.70 6.86 -11.34
CA ILE A 191 9.48 7.40 -9.98
C ILE A 191 8.01 7.24 -9.59
N VAL A 192 7.07 7.58 -10.48
CA VAL A 192 5.63 7.42 -10.21
C VAL A 192 5.28 5.94 -9.99
N GLU A 193 5.77 5.05 -10.85
CA GLU A 193 5.55 3.60 -10.72
C GLU A 193 6.11 3.05 -9.39
N ALA A 194 7.32 3.48 -8.99
CA ALA A 194 7.92 3.10 -7.73
C ALA A 194 7.09 3.61 -6.53
N GLN A 195 6.61 4.84 -6.58
CA GLN A 195 5.75 5.42 -5.53
C GLN A 195 4.42 4.69 -5.41
N GLU A 196 3.81 4.29 -6.53
CA GLU A 196 2.58 3.49 -6.52
C GLU A 196 2.81 2.11 -5.89
N LYS A 197 3.91 1.43 -6.22
CA LYS A 197 4.28 0.16 -5.59
C LYS A 197 4.53 0.31 -4.11
N HIS A 198 5.26 1.36 -3.69
CA HIS A 198 5.48 1.65 -2.28
C HIS A 198 4.15 1.88 -1.53
N ARG A 199 3.24 2.69 -2.08
CA ARG A 199 1.91 2.93 -1.48
C ARG A 199 1.07 1.66 -1.36
N GLY A 200 1.18 0.74 -2.33
CA GLY A 200 0.53 -0.57 -2.27
C GLY A 200 1.03 -1.39 -1.08
N ILE A 201 2.35 -1.49 -0.94
CA ILE A 201 3.01 -2.22 0.16
C ILE A 201 2.68 -1.58 1.51
N GLU A 202 2.73 -0.25 1.60
CA GLU A 202 2.36 0.49 2.81
C GLU A 202 0.91 0.22 3.22
N ARG A 203 -0.02 0.22 2.25
CA ARG A 203 -1.42 -0.09 2.51
C ARG A 203 -1.59 -1.51 3.05
N ASP A 204 -0.91 -2.50 2.45
CA ASP A 204 -0.96 -3.89 2.92
C ASP A 204 -0.35 -4.04 4.32
N ALA A 205 0.74 -3.33 4.60
CA ALA A 205 1.35 -3.26 5.92
C ALA A 205 0.41 -2.63 6.97
N LEU A 206 -0.35 -1.60 6.59
CA LEU A 206 -1.35 -0.98 7.45
C LEU A 206 -2.52 -1.92 7.75
N TRP A 207 -2.99 -2.71 6.78
CA TRP A 207 -4.00 -3.75 7.02
C TRP A 207 -3.52 -4.84 7.98
N LEU A 208 -2.25 -5.25 7.85
CA LEU A 208 -1.62 -6.17 8.79
C LEU A 208 -1.54 -5.56 10.19
N SER A 209 -1.08 -4.32 10.30
CA SER A 209 -0.97 -3.58 11.55
C SER A 209 -2.33 -3.44 12.24
N GLN A 210 -3.37 -3.07 11.48
CA GLN A 210 -4.75 -3.00 11.96
C GLN A 210 -5.19 -4.34 12.56
N THR A 211 -5.00 -5.45 11.84
CA THR A 211 -5.39 -6.79 12.31
C THR A 211 -4.73 -7.15 13.64
N VAL A 212 -3.44 -6.83 13.79
CA VAL A 212 -2.70 -7.07 15.04
C VAL A 212 -3.16 -6.13 16.17
N LEU A 213 -3.43 -4.86 15.86
CA LEU A 213 -3.92 -3.89 16.84
C LEU A 213 -5.31 -4.25 17.35
N GLU A 214 -6.20 -4.74 16.48
CA GLU A 214 -7.52 -5.24 16.89
C GLU A 214 -7.41 -6.42 17.86
N GLU A 215 -6.47 -7.36 17.64
CA GLU A 215 -6.27 -8.47 18.59
C GLU A 215 -5.69 -7.97 19.91
N LYS A 216 -4.68 -7.09 19.88
CA LYS A 216 -4.11 -6.49 21.09
C LYS A 216 -5.13 -5.66 21.87
N TRP A 217 -6.03 -4.96 21.18
CA TRP A 217 -7.15 -4.24 21.78
C TRP A 217 -8.07 -5.20 22.53
N ASN A 218 -8.46 -6.29 21.88
CA ASN A 218 -9.27 -7.33 22.51
C ASN A 218 -8.54 -7.96 23.72
N GLU A 219 -7.25 -8.26 23.63
CA GLU A 219 -6.49 -8.79 24.76
C GLU A 219 -6.42 -7.80 25.94
N ALA A 220 -6.15 -6.53 25.66
CA ALA A 220 -6.11 -5.48 26.67
C ALA A 220 -7.48 -5.32 27.35
N ALA A 221 -8.56 -5.33 26.57
CA ALA A 221 -9.89 -5.26 27.12
C ALA A 221 -10.25 -6.54 27.91
N LYS A 222 -9.79 -7.75 27.54
CA LYS A 222 -10.01 -8.96 28.36
C LYS A 222 -9.38 -8.81 29.74
N SER A 223 -8.17 -8.27 29.79
CA SER A 223 -7.44 -7.97 31.02
C SER A 223 -8.14 -6.90 31.85
N LEU A 224 -8.67 -5.85 31.22
CA LEU A 224 -9.47 -4.83 31.90
C LEU A 224 -10.71 -5.45 32.56
N PHE A 225 -11.44 -6.31 31.85
CA PHE A 225 -12.64 -6.97 32.38
C PHE A 225 -12.31 -8.02 33.46
N GLU A 226 -11.10 -8.59 33.45
CA GLU A 226 -10.62 -9.48 34.50
C GLU A 226 -10.43 -8.72 35.82
N VAL A 227 -9.71 -7.61 35.77
CA VAL A 227 -9.50 -6.74 36.94
C VAL A 227 -10.82 -6.10 37.38
N GLY A 228 -11.64 -5.65 36.43
CA GLY A 228 -12.97 -5.10 36.69
C GLY A 228 -13.91 -6.09 37.36
N GLY A 229 -13.86 -7.37 36.97
CA GLY A 229 -14.64 -8.45 37.61
C GLY A 229 -14.22 -8.67 39.06
N ARG A 230 -12.92 -8.65 39.36
CA ARG A 230 -12.41 -8.71 40.75
C ARG A 230 -12.86 -7.51 41.58
N LEU A 231 -12.78 -6.30 41.01
CA LEU A 231 -13.25 -5.08 41.67
C LEU A 231 -14.76 -5.14 41.94
N TRP A 232 -15.54 -5.62 40.98
CA TRP A 232 -16.98 -5.84 41.14
C TRP A 232 -17.28 -6.84 42.27
N ALA A 233 -16.57 -7.97 42.31
CA ALA A 233 -16.71 -8.95 43.38
C ALA A 233 -16.39 -8.35 44.76
N ASN A 234 -15.34 -7.50 44.85
CA ASN A 234 -15.00 -6.80 46.08
C ASN A 234 -16.11 -5.84 46.52
N TYR A 235 -16.67 -5.05 45.59
CA TYR A 235 -17.82 -4.18 45.88
C TYR A 235 -19.03 -4.98 46.40
N ASN A 236 -19.33 -6.12 45.78
CA ASN A 236 -20.40 -7.02 46.26
C ASN A 236 -20.15 -7.48 47.71
N LEU A 237 -18.93 -7.89 48.04
CA LEU A 237 -18.58 -8.39 49.38
C LEU A 237 -18.58 -7.29 50.45
N LEU A 238 -18.24 -6.06 50.07
CA LEU A 238 -18.27 -4.89 50.97
C LEU A 238 -19.64 -4.21 51.05
N GLY A 239 -20.61 -4.62 50.24
CA GLY A 239 -21.93 -3.98 50.14
C GLY A 239 -21.88 -2.57 49.53
N LEU A 240 -20.89 -2.30 48.67
CA LEU A 240 -20.72 -1.03 47.96
C LEU A 240 -21.44 -1.05 46.60
N ASP A 241 -21.81 0.13 46.11
CA ASP A 241 -22.48 0.32 44.82
C ASP A 241 -21.50 0.21 43.62
N GLN A 242 -21.95 -0.38 42.51
CA GLN A 242 -21.17 -0.60 41.27
C GLN A 242 -21.55 0.34 40.12
N VAL A 243 -22.28 1.43 40.37
CA VAL A 243 -22.77 2.37 39.34
C VAL A 243 -21.69 2.89 38.38
N SER A 244 -20.43 3.05 38.85
CA SER A 244 -19.32 3.47 37.99
C SER A 244 -18.96 2.43 36.92
N LEU A 245 -19.11 1.14 37.22
CA LEU A 245 -18.78 0.01 36.33
C LEU A 245 -19.93 -0.34 35.37
N LEU A 246 -21.17 0.01 35.70
CA LEU A 246 -22.34 -0.23 34.85
C LEU A 246 -22.27 0.47 33.49
N LYS A 247 -21.50 1.56 33.39
CA LYS A 247 -21.33 2.34 32.15
C LYS A 247 -20.22 1.80 31.25
N LEU A 248 -19.46 0.80 31.69
CA LEU A 248 -18.37 0.26 30.90
C LEU A 248 -18.94 -0.53 29.71
N ALA A 249 -18.61 -0.06 28.51
CA ALA A 249 -18.86 -0.74 27.25
C ALA A 249 -17.61 -0.60 26.39
N VAL A 250 -16.97 -1.74 26.08
CA VAL A 250 -15.76 -1.77 25.26
C VAL A 250 -16.05 -2.56 23.99
N PRO A 251 -15.84 -1.99 22.79
CA PRO A 251 -16.08 -2.69 21.55
C PRO A 251 -15.12 -3.87 21.39
N GLN A 252 -15.65 -4.98 20.90
CA GLN A 252 -14.87 -6.12 20.46
C GLN A 252 -14.61 -5.98 18.96
N GLU A 253 -13.34 -5.97 18.58
CA GLU A 253 -12.91 -5.76 17.20
C GLU A 253 -12.54 -7.09 16.52
N GLY A 254 -12.51 -7.14 15.20
CA GLY A 254 -12.04 -8.31 14.45
C GLY A 254 -13.07 -9.42 14.19
N GLU A 255 -12.81 -10.67 14.61
CA GLU A 255 -13.63 -11.85 14.24
C GLU A 255 -15.06 -11.83 14.81
N THR A 256 -15.27 -11.10 15.90
CA THR A 256 -16.49 -11.12 16.70
C THR A 256 -16.93 -9.69 16.90
N VAL A 257 -18.07 -9.33 16.32
CA VAL A 257 -18.66 -8.00 16.46
C VAL A 257 -19.56 -8.01 17.69
N GLY A 258 -19.22 -7.18 18.67
CA GLY A 258 -19.96 -7.08 19.93
C GLY A 258 -19.36 -6.04 20.86
N ASN A 259 -19.91 -5.94 22.07
CA ASN A 259 -19.37 -5.11 23.14
C ASN A 259 -19.22 -5.96 24.39
N TRP A 260 -18.07 -5.86 25.07
CA TRP A 260 -17.99 -6.29 26.45
C TRP A 260 -18.62 -5.22 27.33
N THR A 261 -19.59 -5.64 28.14
CA THR A 261 -20.41 -4.75 28.95
C THR A 261 -20.37 -5.16 30.40
N TRP A 262 -21.03 -4.40 31.27
CA TRP A 262 -21.15 -4.73 32.69
C TRP A 262 -21.66 -6.16 32.97
N HIS A 263 -22.40 -6.80 32.05
CA HIS A 263 -22.79 -8.21 32.19
C HIS A 263 -21.57 -9.13 32.32
N GLU A 264 -20.54 -8.94 31.49
CA GLU A 264 -19.28 -9.68 31.56
C GLU A 264 -18.56 -9.46 32.90
N LEU A 265 -18.58 -8.23 33.44
CA LEU A 265 -18.01 -7.93 34.75
C LEU A 265 -18.75 -8.69 35.84
N SER A 266 -20.07 -8.63 35.83
CA SER A 266 -20.93 -9.32 36.80
C SER A 266 -20.78 -10.84 36.72
N ASP A 267 -20.67 -11.40 35.52
CA ASP A 267 -20.51 -12.84 35.33
C ASP A 267 -19.14 -13.31 35.81
N ARG A 268 -18.06 -12.57 35.51
CA ARG A 268 -16.73 -12.87 36.05
C ARG A 268 -16.64 -12.68 37.55
N ALA A 269 -17.33 -11.69 38.11
CA ALA A 269 -17.34 -11.42 39.55
C ALA A 269 -17.84 -12.62 40.38
N ARG A 270 -18.71 -13.46 39.81
CA ARG A 270 -19.22 -14.69 40.47
C ARG A 270 -18.13 -15.75 40.70
N ASN A 271 -16.99 -15.62 40.03
CA ASN A 271 -15.88 -16.57 40.13
C ASN A 271 -14.86 -16.21 41.23
N TYR A 272 -14.99 -15.07 41.91
CA TYR A 272 -14.04 -14.65 42.95
C TYR A 272 -14.70 -14.60 44.33
N GLY A 273 -14.08 -15.28 45.29
CA GLY A 273 -14.38 -15.17 46.71
C GLY A 273 -13.43 -14.23 47.45
N ALA A 274 -13.67 -14.05 48.75
CA ALA A 274 -12.83 -13.20 49.60
C ALA A 274 -11.35 -13.66 49.63
N GLN A 275 -11.09 -14.97 49.59
CA GLN A 275 -9.72 -15.50 49.59
C GLN A 275 -8.97 -15.16 48.28
N ASP A 276 -9.64 -15.26 47.14
CA ASP A 276 -9.06 -14.95 45.83
C ASP A 276 -8.73 -13.45 45.69
N LEU A 277 -9.55 -12.58 46.29
CA LEU A 277 -9.36 -11.13 46.25
C LEU A 277 -8.28 -10.62 47.21
N LEU A 278 -7.86 -11.42 48.20
CA LEU A 278 -6.75 -11.09 49.09
C LEU A 278 -5.38 -11.47 48.47
N GLN A 279 -5.38 -12.33 47.45
CA GLN A 279 -4.18 -12.69 46.67
C GLN A 279 -4.05 -11.75 45.45
N LEU A 280 -3.70 -10.49 45.72
CA LEU A 280 -3.62 -9.44 44.69
C LEU A 280 -2.38 -9.56 43.76
N ASP A 281 -1.39 -10.38 44.12
CA ASP A 281 -0.10 -10.43 43.42
C ASP A 281 -0.11 -11.19 42.08
N ASP A 282 -1.19 -11.90 41.75
CA ASP A 282 -1.34 -12.64 40.47
C ASP A 282 -2.09 -11.86 39.39
N THR A 283 -1.87 -10.54 39.29
CA THR A 283 -2.39 -9.79 38.14
C THR A 283 -1.62 -10.15 36.86
N PRO A 284 -2.30 -10.62 35.78
CA PRO A 284 -1.64 -11.03 34.53
C PRO A 284 -0.73 -9.96 33.91
N ALA A 285 -1.03 -8.68 34.17
CA ALA A 285 -0.27 -7.54 33.69
C ALA A 285 1.18 -7.50 34.20
N ARG A 286 1.46 -7.99 35.42
CA ARG A 286 2.83 -8.03 35.97
C ARG A 286 3.65 -9.17 35.35
N GLN A 287 3.03 -10.33 35.15
CA GLN A 287 3.66 -11.49 34.51
C GLN A 287 3.97 -11.25 33.03
N GLN A 288 3.10 -10.53 32.30
CA GLN A 288 3.40 -10.12 30.91
C GLN A 288 4.52 -9.07 30.84
N ALA A 289 4.57 -8.10 31.76
CA ALA A 289 5.61 -7.07 31.79
C ALA A 289 7.01 -7.64 32.12
N GLU A 290 7.09 -8.64 33.00
CA GLU A 290 8.33 -9.34 33.32
C GLU A 290 8.81 -10.20 32.14
N GLN A 291 7.90 -10.87 31.41
CA GLN A 291 8.25 -11.66 30.22
C GLN A 291 8.74 -10.81 29.05
N THR A 292 8.16 -9.62 28.83
CA THR A 292 8.64 -8.70 27.77
C THR A 292 9.98 -8.03 28.11
N SER A 293 10.29 -7.87 29.40
CA SER A 293 11.55 -7.25 29.85
C SER A 293 12.76 -8.20 29.74
N HIS A 294 12.52 -9.51 29.62
CA HIS A 294 13.58 -10.52 29.43
C HIS A 294 13.87 -10.84 27.95
N LEU A 295 13.19 -10.20 27.00
CA LEU A 295 13.33 -10.40 25.56
C LEU A 295 13.80 -9.15 24.78
N ALA A 296 14.20 -8.08 25.49
CA ALA A 296 14.86 -6.90 24.93
C ALA A 296 16.37 -6.96 25.18
#